data_AF-A0A1B8V2X5-F1
#
_entry.id   AF-A0A1B8V2X5-F1
#
_cell.length_a   1.000
_cell.length_b   1.000
_cell.length_c   1.000
_cell.angle_alpha   90.00
_cell.angle_beta   90.00
_cell.angle_gamma   90.00
#
_symmetry.space_group_name_H-M   'P 1'
#
loop_
_entity.id
_entity.type
_entity.pdbx_description
1 polymer ?
#
loop_
_entity_poly.entity_id
_entity_poly.type
_entity_poly.pdbx_seq_one_letter_code
_entity_poly.pdbx_strand_id
1 'polypeptide(L)'
;MDINVYNINEISNEKIIEKIKKKESFTLANIESIKFHSTVETLERLIESQDLRCRIYTFGRIAAAGASVAGGVTGLLGALSGIAIAAHNIATWNPDYEIAKNLFASSIHVTYKK
;
A
#
# COMPACT_ATOMS: atom_id res chain seq x y z
N MET A 1 -5.95 18.43 6.22
CA MET A 1 -5.61 17.95 4.87
C MET A 1 -6.81 17.20 4.36
N ASP A 2 -7.48 17.74 3.35
CA ASP A 2 -8.53 17.02 2.64
C ASP A 2 -7.87 15.88 1.86
N ILE A 3 -8.08 14.65 2.31
CA ILE A 3 -7.60 13.47 1.59
C ILE A 3 -8.61 13.21 0.49
N ASN A 4 -8.19 13.38 -0.76
CA ASN A 4 -9.06 13.09 -1.90
C ASN A 4 -9.36 11.58 -1.94
N VAL A 5 -10.65 11.22 -1.90
CA VAL A 5 -11.12 9.83 -1.99
C VAL A 5 -11.72 9.61 -3.38
N TYR A 6 -11.27 8.56 -4.07
CA TYR A 6 -11.70 8.23 -5.41
C TYR A 6 -12.18 6.77 -5.48
N ASN A 7 -13.25 6.51 -6.22
CA ASN A 7 -13.64 5.15 -6.54
C ASN A 7 -12.68 4.58 -7.60
N ILE A 8 -12.19 3.36 -7.40
CA ILE A 8 -11.28 2.71 -8.34
C ILE A 8 -11.87 2.56 -9.76
N ASN A 9 -13.20 2.49 -9.88
CA ASN A 9 -13.88 2.35 -11.17
C ASN A 9 -14.09 3.70 -11.89
N GLU A 10 -13.86 4.82 -11.22
CA GLU A 10 -14.13 6.17 -11.74
C GLU A 10 -12.85 6.96 -12.02
N ILE A 11 -11.71 6.53 -11.47
CA ILE A 11 -10.43 7.20 -11.65
C ILE A 11 -9.57 6.51 -12.70
N SER A 12 -9.03 7.29 -13.63
CA SER A 12 -8.10 6.79 -14.65
C SER A 12 -6.65 6.84 -14.18
N ASN A 13 -5.79 6.07 -14.84
CA ASN A 13 -4.35 6.05 -14.55
C ASN A 13 -3.71 7.43 -14.79
N GLU A 14 -4.16 8.17 -15.80
CA GLU A 14 -3.66 9.53 -16.10
C GLU A 14 -3.95 10.48 -14.94
N LYS A 15 -5.14 10.36 -14.32
CA LYS A 15 -5.51 11.16 -13.17
C LYS A 15 -4.67 10.81 -11.94
N ILE A 16 -4.39 9.53 -11.73
CA ILE A 16 -3.48 9.06 -10.67
C ILE A 16 -2.08 9.64 -10.89
N ILE A 17 -1.55 9.59 -12.11
CA ILE A 17 -0.25 10.19 -12.45
C ILE A 17 -0.25 11.71 -12.16
N GLU A 18 -1.32 12.42 -12.52
CA GLU A 18 -1.44 13.86 -12.22
C GLU A 18 -1.31 14.12 -10.72
N LYS A 19 -1.95 13.29 -9.89
CA LYS A 19 -1.88 13.39 -8.42
C LYS A 19 -0.49 13.08 -7.88
N ILE A 20 0.16 12.05 -8.42
CA ILE A 20 1.54 11.69 -8.06
C ILE A 20 2.50 12.84 -8.38
N LYS A 21 2.38 13.44 -9.57
CA LYS A 21 3.18 14.60 -10.00
C LYS A 21 2.97 15.82 -9.12
N LYS A 22 1.74 16.03 -8.64
CA LYS A 22 1.38 17.08 -7.68
C LYS A 22 1.79 16.76 -6.24
N LYS A 23 2.39 15.59 -5.99
CA LYS A 23 2.82 15.15 -4.65
C LYS A 23 1.67 15.06 -3.64
N GLU A 24 0.48 14.71 -4.14
CA GLU A 24 -0.74 14.66 -3.33
C GLU A 24 -0.96 13.27 -2.72
N SER A 25 -1.46 13.25 -1.48
CA SER A 25 -1.99 12.03 -0.88
C SER A 25 -3.45 11.81 -1.30
N PHE A 26 -3.82 10.56 -1.54
CA PHE A 26 -5.18 10.20 -1.96
C PHE A 26 -5.54 8.79 -1.50
N THR A 27 -6.84 8.48 -1.52
CA THR A 27 -7.37 7.16 -1.18
C THR A 27 -8.16 6.62 -2.35
N LEU A 28 -7.92 5.36 -2.70
CA LEU A 28 -8.75 4.59 -3.63
C LEU A 28 -9.71 3.75 -2.79
N ALA A 29 -11.02 3.94 -2.98
CA ALA A 29 -12.08 3.25 -2.26
C ALA A 29 -12.84 2.28 -3.18
N ASN A 30 -13.67 1.43 -2.56
CA ASN A 30 -14.52 0.43 -3.23
C ASN A 30 -13.73 -0.59 -4.06
N ILE A 31 -12.57 -1.00 -3.55
CA ILE A 31 -11.71 -1.98 -4.20
C ILE A 31 -12.23 -3.38 -3.90
N GLU A 32 -12.57 -4.12 -4.95
CA GLU A 32 -12.93 -5.53 -4.83
C GLU A 32 -11.75 -6.32 -4.26
N SER A 33 -12.03 -7.26 -3.34
CA SER A 33 -10.99 -8.05 -2.65
C SER A 33 -9.99 -8.72 -3.61
N ILE A 34 -10.44 -9.18 -4.78
CA ILE A 34 -9.61 -9.82 -5.80
C ILE A 34 -8.71 -8.82 -6.56
N LYS A 35 -9.09 -7.54 -6.65
CA LYS A 35 -8.38 -6.50 -7.40
C LYS A 35 -7.29 -5.82 -6.58
N PHE A 36 -7.24 -6.00 -5.27
CA PHE A 36 -6.25 -5.36 -4.40
C PHE A 36 -4.80 -5.54 -4.87
N HIS A 37 -4.45 -6.76 -5.26
CA HIS A 37 -3.08 -7.05 -5.68
C HIS A 37 -2.72 -6.31 -6.98
N SER A 38 -3.56 -6.42 -8.01
CA SER A 38 -3.33 -5.74 -9.29
C SER A 38 -3.41 -4.22 -9.18
N THR A 39 -4.29 -3.69 -8.31
CA THR A 39 -4.34 -2.25 -8.03
C THR A 39 -3.07 -1.75 -7.36
N VAL A 40 -2.51 -2.48 -6.38
CA VAL A 40 -1.23 -2.10 -5.77
C VAL A 40 -0.09 -2.16 -6.78
N GLU A 41 0.00 -3.22 -7.58
CA GLU A 41 1.04 -3.36 -8.61
C GLU A 41 0.96 -2.23 -9.64
N THR A 42 -0.26 -1.83 -10.02
CA THR A 42 -0.48 -0.67 -10.90
C THR A 42 0.01 0.61 -10.24
N LEU A 43 -0.34 0.85 -8.97
CA LEU A 43 0.12 2.03 -8.24
C LEU A 43 1.64 2.10 -8.09
N GLU A 44 2.28 0.98 -7.77
CA GLU A 44 3.74 0.86 -7.68
C GLU A 44 4.39 1.26 -9.01
N ARG A 45 3.97 0.64 -10.12
CA ARG A 45 4.47 0.97 -11.46
C ARG A 45 4.24 2.43 -11.83
N LEU A 46 3.08 2.99 -11.51
CA LEU A 46 2.78 4.40 -11.79
C LEU A 46 3.67 5.35 -10.99
N ILE A 47 3.94 5.05 -9.71
CA ILE A 47 4.84 5.86 -8.88
C ILE A 47 6.29 5.74 -9.38
N GLU A 48 6.76 4.52 -9.62
CA GLU A 48 8.13 4.25 -10.10
C GLU A 48 8.38 4.86 -11.48
N SER A 49 7.36 4.91 -12.35
CA SER A 49 7.46 5.60 -13.65
C SER A 49 7.73 7.11 -13.54
N GLN A 50 7.53 7.69 -12.36
CA GLN A 50 7.84 9.10 -12.05
C GLN A 50 9.17 9.26 -11.31
N ASP A 51 10.02 8.22 -11.29
CA ASP A 51 11.31 8.17 -10.58
C ASP A 51 11.17 8.33 -9.05
N LEU A 52 10.04 7.87 -8.50
CA LEU A 52 9.71 7.94 -7.08
C LEU A 52 9.70 6.54 -6.46
N ARG A 53 10.00 6.47 -5.16
CA ARG A 53 10.02 5.20 -4.43
C ARG A 53 8.75 5.04 -3.60
N CYS A 54 8.13 3.87 -3.65
CA CYS A 54 7.02 3.54 -2.76
C CYS A 54 7.36 2.43 -1.76
N ARG A 55 6.67 2.46 -0.61
CA ARG A 55 6.64 1.36 0.36
C ARG A 55 5.23 0.80 0.45
N ILE A 56 5.10 -0.51 0.29
CA ILE A 56 3.81 -1.20 0.33
C ILE A 56 3.65 -1.91 1.68
N TYR A 57 2.51 -1.74 2.34
CA TYR A 57 2.14 -2.53 3.51
C TYR A 57 0.64 -2.84 3.57
N THR A 58 0.27 -3.74 4.47
CA THR A 58 -1.14 -4.12 4.71
C THR A 58 -1.53 -3.69 6.12
N PHE A 59 -2.62 -2.94 6.24
CA PHE A 59 -3.16 -2.48 7.51
C PHE A 59 -3.54 -3.70 8.38
N GLY A 60 -3.22 -3.67 9.68
CA GLY A 60 -3.51 -4.76 10.62
C GLY A 60 -2.48 -5.89 10.69
N ARG A 61 -1.56 -6.03 9.73
CA ARG A 61 -0.47 -7.03 9.82
C ARG A 61 0.58 -6.68 10.88
N ILE A 62 0.80 -5.38 11.15
CA ILE A 62 1.73 -4.92 12.20
C ILE A 62 1.15 -5.20 13.60
N ALA A 63 -0.16 -5.03 13.80
CA ALA A 63 -0.82 -5.35 15.07
C ALA A 63 -0.79 -6.86 15.37
N ALA A 64 -1.01 -7.71 14.35
CA ALA A 64 -0.91 -9.16 14.50
C ALA A 64 0.53 -9.64 14.70
N ALA A 65 1.52 -9.07 14.01
CA ALA A 65 2.93 -9.41 14.19
C ALA A 65 3.42 -9.08 15.61
N GLY A 66 3.02 -7.93 16.16
CA GLY A 66 3.30 -7.52 17.54
C GLY A 66 2.57 -8.34 18.61
N ALA A 67 1.41 -8.94 18.29
CA ALA A 67 0.72 -9.86 19.18
C ALA A 67 1.26 -11.30 19.08
N SER A 68 1.75 -11.72 17.92
CA SER A 68 2.26 -13.08 17.67
C SER A 68 3.63 -13.39 18.29
N VAL A 69 4.38 -12.37 18.74
CA VAL A 69 5.59 -12.60 19.55
C VAL A 69 5.27 -13.12 20.96
N ALA A 70 4.01 -13.02 21.42
CA ALA A 70 3.58 -13.48 22.73
C ALA A 70 2.90 -14.88 22.74
N GLY A 71 2.71 -15.55 21.59
CA GLY A 71 1.99 -16.83 21.51
C GLY A 71 2.62 -17.81 20.51
N GLY A 72 3.24 -18.88 21.01
CA GLY A 72 4.06 -19.85 20.27
C GLY A 72 3.43 -20.52 19.04
N VAL A 73 4.28 -21.19 18.25
CA VAL A 73 4.07 -21.97 16.98
C VAL A 73 3.30 -21.25 15.85
N THR A 74 2.25 -20.49 16.15
CA THR A 74 1.49 -19.65 15.21
C THR A 74 2.28 -18.44 14.73
N GLY A 75 3.23 -17.94 15.54
CA GLY A 75 4.18 -16.90 15.13
C GLY A 75 5.11 -17.32 13.98
N LEU A 76 5.40 -18.62 13.83
CA LEU A 76 6.26 -19.13 12.76
C LEU A 76 5.52 -19.21 11.40
N LEU A 77 4.23 -19.53 11.41
CA LEU A 77 3.37 -19.46 10.20
C LEU A 77 3.07 -18.01 9.80
N GLY A 78 2.97 -17.09 10.78
CA GLY A 78 2.96 -15.65 10.54
C GLY A 78 4.27 -15.12 9.92
N ALA A 79 5.42 -15.70 10.30
CA ALA A 79 6.73 -15.39 9.74
C ALA A 79 6.95 -15.96 8.33
N LEU A 80 6.38 -17.12 7.99
CA LEU A 80 6.37 -17.63 6.61
C LEU A 80 5.54 -16.75 5.68
N SER A 81 4.44 -16.18 6.20
CA SER A 81 3.68 -15.12 5.51
C SER A 81 4.47 -13.81 5.38
N GLY A 82 5.58 -13.70 6.11
CA GLY A 82 6.60 -12.67 6.03
C GLY A 82 7.61 -12.85 4.90
N ILE A 83 7.61 -13.99 4.19
CA ILE A 83 8.44 -14.14 2.98
C ILE A 83 7.92 -13.25 1.85
N ALA A 84 6.61 -12.96 1.81
CA ALA A 84 6.04 -11.93 0.93
C ALA A 84 6.34 -10.48 1.40
N ILE A 85 6.95 -10.29 2.58
CA ILE A 85 7.38 -8.99 3.10
C ILE A 85 8.83 -8.68 2.66
N ALA A 86 9.57 -9.65 2.09
CA ALA A 86 10.99 -9.50 1.80
C ALA A 86 11.35 -8.97 0.40
N ALA A 87 10.41 -8.89 -0.55
CA ALA A 87 10.79 -8.54 -1.93
C ALA A 87 11.28 -7.10 -2.13
N HIS A 88 10.90 -6.14 -1.27
CA HIS A 88 11.39 -4.75 -1.39
C HIS A 88 11.80 -4.11 -0.05
N ASN A 89 12.41 -4.89 0.86
CA ASN A 89 13.04 -4.30 2.05
C ASN A 89 14.37 -3.55 1.72
N ILE A 90 14.75 -3.48 0.44
CA ILE A 90 15.99 -2.85 -0.04
C ILE A 90 15.83 -1.34 -0.33
N ALA A 91 14.60 -0.81 -0.38
CA ALA A 91 14.32 0.62 -0.65
C ALA A 91 13.68 1.39 0.53
N THR A 92 13.72 0.82 1.74
CA THR A 92 12.74 1.13 2.79
C THR A 92 13.21 2.17 3.82
N TRP A 93 14.33 2.86 3.66
CA TRP A 93 14.72 3.89 4.63
C TRP A 93 14.11 5.28 4.35
N ASN A 94 13.73 5.58 3.11
CA ASN A 94 13.20 6.91 2.75
C ASN A 94 12.28 6.90 1.51
N PRO A 95 11.09 6.26 1.58
CA PRO A 95 10.15 6.24 0.46
C PRO A 95 9.56 7.63 0.21
N ASP A 96 9.25 7.95 -1.05
CA ASP A 96 8.48 9.14 -1.42
C ASP A 96 6.99 8.93 -1.12
N TYR A 97 6.51 7.70 -1.31
CA TYR A 97 5.12 7.32 -1.09
C TYR A 97 4.95 6.06 -0.23
N GLU A 98 3.86 5.99 0.51
CA GLU A 98 3.39 4.79 1.19
C GLU A 98 2.07 4.32 0.59
N ILE A 99 1.99 3.04 0.23
CA ILE A 99 0.78 2.37 -0.26
C ILE A 99 0.30 1.40 0.84
N ALA A 100 -0.79 1.76 1.51
CA ALA A 100 -1.37 0.97 2.59
C ALA A 100 -2.66 0.29 2.11
N LYS A 101 -2.69 -1.05 2.11
CA LYS A 101 -3.91 -1.82 1.83
C LYS A 101 -4.76 -1.89 3.10
N ASN A 102 -5.96 -1.31 3.06
CA ASN A 102 -6.97 -1.46 4.10
C ASN A 102 -8.05 -2.45 3.62
N LEU A 103 -7.83 -3.73 3.93
CA LEU A 103 -8.72 -4.80 3.53
C LEU A 103 -10.09 -4.74 4.25
N PHE A 104 -10.15 -4.14 5.43
CA PHE A 104 -11.40 -3.98 6.18
C PHE A 104 -12.32 -2.92 5.59
N ALA A 105 -11.73 -1.80 5.12
CA ALA A 105 -12.47 -0.71 4.50
C ALA A 105 -12.52 -0.79 2.96
N SER A 106 -12.07 -1.90 2.37
CA SER A 106 -11.97 -2.08 0.92
C SER A 106 -11.29 -0.89 0.21
N SER A 107 -10.21 -0.37 0.80
CA SER A 107 -9.51 0.83 0.32
C SER A 107 -8.00 0.67 0.28
N ILE A 108 -7.34 1.47 -0.56
CA ILE A 108 -5.89 1.64 -0.58
C ILE A 108 -5.57 3.11 -0.33
N HIS A 109 -4.73 3.37 0.66
CA HIS A 109 -4.30 4.72 1.01
C HIS A 109 -2.93 4.95 0.39
N VAL A 110 -2.79 6.01 -0.40
CA VAL A 110 -1.54 6.44 -1.03
C VAL A 110 -1.12 7.74 -0.38
N THR A 111 -0.05 7.70 0.41
CA THR A 111 0.40 8.83 1.24
C THR A 111 1.75 9.33 0.78
N TYR A 112 1.85 10.60 0.41
CA TYR A 112 3.13 11.26 0.14
C TYR A 112 3.86 11.55 1.46
N LYS A 113 5.18 11.31 1.52
CA LYS A 113 5.98 11.35 2.75
C LYS A 113 7.00 12.48 2.83
N LYS A 114 7.26 13.19 1.72
CA LYS A 114 8.32 14.20 1.62
C LYS A 114 7.76 15.60 1.39
#